data_AF-W2HBQ1-F1
#
_entry.id   AF-W2HBQ1-F1
#
_cell.length_a   1.000
_cell.length_b   1.000
_cell.length_c   1.000
_cell.angle_alpha   90.00
_cell.angle_beta   90.00
_cell.angle_gamma   90.00
#
_symmetry.space_group_name_H-M   'P 1'
#
loop_
_entity.id
_entity.type
_entity.pdbx_description
1 polymer ?
#
loop_
_entity_poly.entity_id
_entity_poly.type
_entity_poly.pdbx_seq_one_letter_code
_entity_poly.pdbx_strand_id
1 'polypeptide(L)'
;MKWSEQLGAKLQTKDGLQDTDYKLAGKKVVGFYFSAHWCPPCRQFTPFLSAVYDDMIEQHPEFELIFISSDRDPSQYTEYFGEMPFLALPFEERAANQAMSTKFGVTGIPMLVFVDAEGKVITMDGRSVVANSRGDVDKLWEQLNK
;
A
#
# COMPACT_ATOMS: atom_id res chain seq x y z
N MET A 1 -6.06 13.69 -10.57
CA MET A 1 -4.63 13.51 -10.19
C MET A 1 -4.00 12.50 -11.14
N LYS A 2 -2.69 12.60 -11.44
CA LYS A 2 -1.95 11.50 -12.06
C LYS A 2 -1.13 10.79 -10.99
N TRP A 3 -1.25 9.48 -10.92
CA TRP A 3 -0.54 8.67 -9.93
C TRP A 3 0.93 8.51 -10.31
N SER A 4 1.21 8.44 -11.62
CA SER A 4 2.57 8.33 -12.15
C SER A 4 3.49 9.49 -11.75
N GLU A 5 2.95 10.68 -11.47
CA GLU A 5 3.72 11.84 -11.00
C GLU A 5 4.21 11.67 -9.55
N GLN A 6 3.60 10.77 -8.78
CA GLN A 6 3.96 10.51 -7.37
C GLN A 6 4.69 9.19 -7.18
N LEU A 7 4.31 8.17 -7.97
CA LEU A 7 4.78 6.79 -7.80
C LEU A 7 5.70 6.34 -8.94
N GLY A 8 6.00 7.20 -9.91
CA GLY A 8 6.71 6.82 -11.12
C GLY A 8 5.79 6.14 -12.15
N ALA A 9 6.31 5.92 -13.35
CA ALA A 9 5.50 5.47 -14.49
C ALA A 9 5.04 4.00 -14.38
N LYS A 10 5.70 3.19 -13.56
CA LYS A 10 5.42 1.77 -13.40
C LYS A 10 5.26 1.36 -11.94
N LEU A 11 4.31 0.47 -11.69
CA LEU A 11 4.19 -0.28 -10.44
C LEU A 11 4.59 -1.73 -10.67
N GLN A 12 5.18 -2.33 -9.64
CA GLN A 12 5.44 -3.75 -9.59
C GLN A 12 4.15 -4.50 -9.26
N THR A 13 3.81 -5.45 -10.12
CA THR A 13 2.69 -6.38 -9.94
C THR A 13 3.22 -7.83 -9.88
N LYS A 14 2.33 -8.80 -9.68
CA LYS A 14 2.70 -10.23 -9.76
C LYS A 14 3.07 -10.67 -11.18
N ASP A 15 2.57 -9.96 -12.20
CA ASP A 15 2.89 -10.22 -13.61
C ASP A 15 4.03 -9.33 -14.14
N GLY A 16 4.79 -8.67 -13.24
CA GLY A 16 5.85 -7.75 -13.58
C GLY A 16 5.43 -6.26 -13.55
N LEU A 17 6.21 -5.41 -14.18
CA LEU A 17 5.99 -3.96 -14.19
C LEU A 17 4.80 -3.59 -15.09
N GLN A 18 3.83 -2.86 -14.53
CA GLN A 18 2.67 -2.36 -15.27
C GLN A 18 2.51 -0.85 -15.11
N ASP A 19 1.79 -0.23 -16.03
CA ASP A 19 1.55 1.22 -16.02
C ASP A 19 0.79 1.67 -14.77
N THR A 20 1.36 2.66 -14.05
CA THR A 20 0.82 3.13 -12.78
C THR A 20 -0.57 3.71 -12.93
N ASP A 21 -0.79 4.58 -13.91
CA ASP A 21 -2.07 5.27 -14.09
C ASP A 21 -3.15 4.29 -14.55
N TYR A 22 -2.79 3.31 -15.38
CA TYR A 22 -3.68 2.20 -15.74
C TYR A 22 -4.07 1.35 -14.53
N LYS A 23 -3.10 0.92 -13.72
CA LYS A 23 -3.35 0.05 -12.56
C LYS A 23 -4.21 0.71 -11.48
N LEU A 24 -4.11 2.03 -11.35
CA LEU A 24 -4.83 2.81 -10.35
C LEU A 24 -6.05 3.55 -10.91
N ALA A 25 -6.40 3.33 -12.18
CA ALA A 25 -7.60 3.89 -12.78
C ALA A 25 -8.86 3.39 -12.06
N GLY A 26 -9.76 4.30 -11.71
CA GLY A 26 -11.03 3.98 -11.04
C GLY A 26 -10.91 3.59 -9.56
N LYS A 27 -9.71 3.57 -8.98
CA LYS A 27 -9.53 3.33 -7.55
C LYS A 27 -10.03 4.54 -6.76
N LYS A 28 -10.89 4.29 -5.78
CA LYS A 28 -11.48 5.30 -4.89
C LYS A 28 -10.66 5.48 -3.62
N VAL A 29 -10.09 4.38 -3.11
CA VAL A 29 -9.27 4.36 -1.90
C VAL A 29 -7.97 3.63 -2.22
N VAL A 30 -6.84 4.30 -1.99
CA VAL A 30 -5.50 3.71 -2.16
C VAL A 30 -4.76 3.78 -0.82
N GLY A 31 -4.19 2.64 -0.39
CA GLY A 31 -3.37 2.56 0.81
C GLY A 31 -1.88 2.44 0.49
N PHE A 32 -1.06 3.32 1.07
CA PHE A 32 0.40 3.24 1.02
C PHE A 32 0.91 2.52 2.26
N TYR A 33 1.41 1.30 2.06
CA TYR A 33 1.93 0.46 3.12
C TYR A 33 3.45 0.56 3.23
N PHE A 34 3.93 1.34 4.18
CA PHE A 34 5.35 1.49 4.48
C PHE A 34 5.82 0.37 5.40
N SER A 35 6.71 -0.47 4.91
CA SER A 35 7.09 -1.72 5.57
C SER A 35 8.46 -2.21 5.09
N ALA A 36 9.00 -3.25 5.73
CA ALA A 36 10.23 -3.90 5.30
C ALA A 36 10.31 -5.35 5.80
N HIS A 37 11.05 -6.17 5.07
CA HIS A 37 11.29 -7.57 5.41
C HIS A 37 12.02 -7.70 6.73
N TRP A 38 13.05 -6.88 6.97
CA TRP A 38 13.88 -6.94 8.18
C TRP A 38 13.13 -6.51 9.46
N CYS A 39 11.94 -5.91 9.35
CA CYS A 39 11.17 -5.36 10.45
C CYS A 39 10.23 -6.41 11.09
N PRO A 40 10.45 -6.84 12.34
CA PRO A 40 9.60 -7.86 12.98
C PRO A 40 8.11 -7.48 13.12
N PRO A 41 7.72 -6.29 13.61
CA PRO A 41 6.29 -5.95 13.72
C PRO A 41 5.62 -5.84 12.34
N CYS A 42 6.40 -5.55 11.29
CA CYS A 42 5.93 -5.53 9.92
C CYS A 42 5.54 -6.94 9.44
N ARG A 43 6.44 -7.91 9.59
CA ARG A 43 6.17 -9.31 9.23
C ARG A 43 5.00 -9.92 10.00
N GLN A 44 4.72 -9.44 11.22
CA GLN A 44 3.54 -9.85 11.97
C GLN A 44 2.24 -9.26 11.42
N PHE A 45 2.27 -8.04 10.88
CA PHE A 45 1.08 -7.35 10.38
C PHE A 45 0.72 -7.72 8.94
N THR A 46 1.72 -7.97 8.07
CA THR A 46 1.50 -8.24 6.64
C THR A 46 0.53 -9.39 6.35
N PRO A 47 0.59 -10.56 7.04
CA PRO A 47 -0.35 -11.64 6.76
C PRO A 47 -1.80 -11.23 7.03
N PHE A 48 -2.05 -10.50 8.13
CA PHE A 48 -3.38 -9.98 8.45
C PHE A 48 -3.84 -8.93 7.43
N LEU A 49 -2.96 -8.00 7.03
CA LEU A 49 -3.28 -7.01 6.02
C LEU A 49 -3.59 -7.66 4.66
N SER A 50 -2.89 -8.73 4.30
CA SER A 50 -3.09 -9.47 3.06
C SER A 50 -4.45 -10.15 3.02
N ALA A 51 -4.85 -10.81 4.11
CA ALA A 51 -6.19 -11.39 4.22
C ALA A 51 -7.30 -10.32 4.11
N VAL A 52 -7.14 -9.20 4.82
CA VAL A 52 -8.08 -8.07 4.72
C VAL A 52 -8.14 -7.50 3.30
N TYR A 53 -7.00 -7.43 2.61
CA TYR A 53 -6.93 -6.97 1.23
C TYR A 53 -7.73 -7.89 0.30
N ASP A 54 -7.50 -9.20 0.38
CA ASP A 54 -8.17 -10.18 -0.48
C ASP A 54 -9.70 -10.08 -0.31
N ASP A 55 -10.19 -10.09 0.93
CA ASP A 55 -11.62 -9.92 1.24
C ASP A 55 -12.18 -8.56 0.76
N MET A 56 -11.38 -7.48 0.90
CA MET A 56 -11.77 -6.12 0.53
C MET A 56 -11.94 -5.97 -0.98
N ILE A 57 -11.01 -6.49 -1.78
CA ILE A 57 -11.07 -6.31 -3.24
C ILE A 57 -12.15 -7.16 -3.90
N GLU A 58 -12.59 -8.26 -3.28
CA GLU A 58 -13.73 -9.06 -3.76
C GLU A 58 -15.04 -8.26 -3.73
N GLN A 59 -15.21 -7.40 -2.73
CA GLN A 59 -16.43 -6.62 -2.52
C GLN A 59 -16.32 -5.18 -3.03
N HIS A 60 -15.10 -4.63 -2.97
CA HIS A 60 -14.77 -3.25 -3.31
C HIS A 60 -13.55 -3.22 -4.24
N PRO A 61 -13.71 -3.57 -5.52
CA PRO A 61 -12.61 -3.62 -6.50
C PRO A 61 -11.96 -2.25 -6.77
N GLU A 62 -12.58 -1.18 -6.28
CA GLU A 62 -12.05 0.19 -6.26
C GLU A 62 -11.12 0.50 -5.07
N PHE A 63 -10.84 -0.47 -4.21
CA PHE A 63 -9.74 -0.43 -3.24
C PHE A 63 -8.42 -0.90 -3.87
N GLU A 64 -7.29 -0.36 -3.39
CA GLU A 64 -5.96 -0.87 -3.73
C GLU A 64 -4.94 -0.63 -2.62
N LEU A 65 -3.93 -1.49 -2.51
CA LEU A 65 -2.77 -1.29 -1.65
C LEU A 65 -1.49 -1.25 -2.48
N ILE A 66 -0.54 -0.41 -2.03
CA ILE A 66 0.78 -0.26 -2.64
C ILE A 66 1.82 -0.37 -1.54
N PHE A 67 2.65 -1.41 -1.62
CA PHE A 67 3.82 -1.58 -0.78
C PHE A 67 4.89 -0.53 -1.12
N ILE A 68 5.29 0.23 -0.10
CA ILE A 68 6.42 1.17 -0.15
C ILE A 68 7.54 0.61 0.73
N SER A 69 8.52 -0.03 0.09
CA SER A 69 9.55 -0.80 0.79
C SER A 69 10.62 0.09 1.44
N SER A 70 10.93 -0.20 2.70
CA SER A 70 12.13 0.29 3.41
C SER A 70 13.26 -0.76 3.41
N ASP A 71 13.19 -1.77 2.53
CA ASP A 71 14.24 -2.76 2.37
C ASP A 71 15.51 -2.14 1.80
N ARG A 72 16.64 -2.75 2.18
CA ARG A 72 17.98 -2.22 1.90
C ARG A 72 18.57 -2.79 0.63
N ASP A 73 18.09 -3.95 0.20
CA ASP A 73 18.54 -4.62 -1.01
C ASP A 73 17.36 -5.28 -1.76
N PRO A 74 17.54 -5.58 -3.06
CA PRO A 74 16.49 -6.15 -3.89
C PRO A 74 16.03 -7.56 -3.47
N SER A 75 16.87 -8.35 -2.79
CA SER A 75 16.51 -9.72 -2.40
C SER A 75 15.49 -9.70 -1.26
N GLN A 76 15.72 -8.88 -0.23
CA GLN A 76 14.77 -8.66 0.86
C GLN A 76 13.44 -8.11 0.34
N TYR A 77 13.50 -7.15 -0.59
CA TYR A 77 12.30 -6.60 -1.26
C TYR A 77 11.51 -7.70 -1.97
N THR A 78 12.20 -8.49 -2.81
CA THR A 78 11.55 -9.50 -3.66
C THR A 78 10.92 -10.61 -2.84
N GLU A 79 11.63 -11.12 -1.84
CA GLU A 79 11.13 -12.15 -0.94
C GLU A 79 9.86 -11.68 -0.21
N TYR A 80 9.92 -10.50 0.39
CA TYR A 80 8.80 -9.99 1.18
C TYR A 80 7.61 -9.53 0.35
N PHE A 81 7.86 -8.87 -0.79
CA PHE A 81 6.80 -8.58 -1.75
C PHE A 81 6.14 -9.87 -2.25
N GLY A 82 6.90 -10.96 -2.37
CA GLY A 82 6.40 -12.29 -2.71
C GLY A 82 5.23 -12.75 -1.84
N GLU A 83 5.23 -12.36 -0.56
CA GLU A 83 4.20 -12.71 0.44
C GLU A 83 2.91 -11.86 0.35
N MET A 84 2.91 -10.76 -0.42
CA MET A 84 1.81 -9.79 -0.45
C MET A 84 0.95 -9.96 -1.71
N PRO A 85 -0.39 -9.94 -1.67
CA PRO A 85 -1.24 -10.10 -2.87
C PRO A 85 -1.38 -8.81 -3.71
N PHE A 86 -1.02 -7.66 -3.13
CA PHE A 86 -1.23 -6.33 -3.72
C PHE A 86 -0.02 -5.79 -4.50
N LEU A 87 -0.07 -4.52 -4.91
CA LEU A 87 0.95 -3.87 -5.74
C LEU A 87 2.15 -3.39 -4.92
N ALA A 88 3.26 -3.07 -5.57
CA ALA A 88 4.40 -2.43 -4.94
C ALA A 88 4.97 -1.29 -5.80
N LEU A 89 5.56 -0.30 -5.13
CA LEU A 89 6.50 0.60 -5.80
C LEU A 89 7.76 -0.22 -6.15
N PRO A 90 8.27 -0.17 -7.39
CA PRO A 90 9.50 -0.88 -7.76
C PRO A 90 10.67 -0.49 -6.86
N PHE A 91 11.55 -1.43 -6.55
CA PHE A 91 12.67 -1.19 -5.63
C PHE A 91 13.60 -0.07 -6.12
N GLU A 92 13.73 0.05 -7.44
CA GLU A 92 14.57 1.00 -8.16
C GLU A 92 14.03 2.43 -8.07
N GLU A 93 12.73 2.61 -7.81
CA GLU A 93 12.06 3.92 -7.67
C GLU A 93 12.37 4.58 -6.30
N ARG A 94 13.66 4.64 -5.95
CA ARG A 94 14.15 5.14 -4.66
C ARG A 94 13.79 6.60 -4.41
N ALA A 95 13.79 7.43 -5.45
CA ALA A 95 13.42 8.84 -5.34
C ALA A 95 11.93 9.00 -4.99
N ALA A 96 11.03 8.29 -5.68
CA ALA A 96 9.60 8.29 -5.37
C ALA A 96 9.34 7.75 -3.95
N ASN A 97 10.03 6.67 -3.56
CA ASN A 97 9.95 6.10 -2.23
C ASN A 97 10.32 7.12 -1.13
N GLN A 98 11.44 7.83 -1.29
CA GLN A 98 11.88 8.87 -0.36
C GLN A 98 10.91 10.04 -0.32
N ALA A 99 10.38 10.47 -1.48
CA ALA A 99 9.39 11.53 -1.57
C ALA A 99 8.10 11.16 -0.82
N MET A 100 7.61 9.92 -0.98
CA MET A 100 6.43 9.40 -0.28
C MET A 100 6.67 9.33 1.24
N SER A 101 7.81 8.80 1.66
CA SER A 101 8.18 8.73 3.08
C SER A 101 8.24 10.12 3.72
N THR A 102 8.79 11.11 3.00
CA THR A 102 8.86 12.51 3.45
C THR A 102 7.47 13.15 3.49
N LYS A 103 6.67 12.99 2.42
CA LYS A 103 5.32 13.54 2.29
C LYS A 103 4.42 13.13 3.44
N PHE A 104 4.51 11.88 3.89
CA PHE A 104 3.69 11.35 4.97
C PHE A 104 4.40 11.30 6.33
N GLY A 105 5.59 11.90 6.46
CA GLY A 105 6.30 11.99 7.74
C GLY A 105 6.59 10.63 8.37
N VAL A 106 6.95 9.64 7.55
CA VAL A 106 7.20 8.26 8.02
C VAL A 106 8.44 8.25 8.92
N THR A 107 8.22 8.02 10.22
CA THR A 107 9.29 7.93 11.24
C THR A 107 9.44 6.53 11.82
N GLY A 108 8.54 5.61 11.47
CA GLY A 108 8.57 4.22 11.90
C GLY A 108 7.67 3.34 11.02
N ILE A 109 7.95 2.03 11.03
CA ILE A 109 7.21 1.02 10.27
C ILE A 109 6.76 -0.13 11.21
N PRO A 110 5.62 -0.80 10.93
CA PRO A 110 4.74 -0.58 9.79
C PRO A 110 3.88 0.68 9.93
N MET A 111 3.75 1.45 8.84
CA MET A 111 2.83 2.58 8.73
C MET A 111 1.95 2.39 7.49
N LEU A 112 0.66 2.70 7.60
CA LEU A 112 -0.30 2.57 6.51
C LEU A 112 -1.10 3.86 6.41
N VAL A 113 -1.06 4.49 5.23
CA VAL A 113 -1.77 5.74 4.95
C VAL A 113 -2.81 5.48 3.90
N PHE A 114 -4.06 5.86 4.14
CA PHE A 114 -5.11 5.81 3.13
C PHE A 114 -5.37 7.18 2.54
N VAL A 115 -5.52 7.23 1.23
CA VAL A 115 -5.88 8.42 0.45
C VAL A 115 -7.06 8.12 -0.47
N ASP A 116 -7.78 9.17 -0.86
CA ASP A 116 -8.83 9.08 -1.87
C ASP A 116 -8.27 9.09 -3.31
N ALA A 117 -9.17 9.03 -4.30
CA ALA A 117 -8.84 9.09 -5.72
C ALA A 117 -8.10 10.37 -6.15
N GLU A 118 -8.17 11.43 -5.35
CA GLU A 118 -7.47 12.70 -5.56
C GLU A 118 -6.17 12.78 -4.75
N GLY A 119 -5.78 11.70 -4.08
CA GLY A 119 -4.57 11.60 -3.26
C GLY A 119 -4.63 12.43 -1.98
N LYS A 120 -5.81 12.87 -1.57
CA LYS A 120 -6.03 13.53 -0.28
C LYS A 120 -6.10 12.49 0.81
N VAL A 121 -5.48 12.80 1.95
CA VAL A 121 -5.40 11.89 3.10
C VAL A 121 -6.79 11.66 3.70
N ILE A 122 -7.19 10.39 3.75
CA ILE A 122 -8.32 9.90 4.55
C ILE A 122 -7.85 9.67 5.99
N THR A 123 -6.75 8.93 6.16
CA THR A 123 -6.12 8.70 7.47
C THR A 123 -4.64 8.36 7.34
N MET A 124 -3.84 8.82 8.30
CA MET A 124 -2.43 8.42 8.47
C MET A 124 -2.25 7.27 9.47
N ASP A 125 -3.32 6.87 10.16
CA ASP A 125 -3.34 5.78 11.16
C ASP A 125 -4.01 4.51 10.60
N GLY A 126 -3.80 4.23 9.31
CA GLY A 126 -4.45 3.13 8.60
C GLY A 126 -4.16 1.76 9.22
N ARG A 127 -2.99 1.58 9.84
CA ARG A 127 -2.61 0.32 10.51
C ARG A 127 -3.55 0.02 11.69
N SER A 128 -3.88 1.03 12.50
CA SER A 128 -4.81 0.87 13.60
C SER A 128 -6.25 0.75 13.12
N VAL A 129 -6.62 1.50 12.06
CA VAL A 129 -7.95 1.39 11.44
C VAL A 129 -8.22 -0.04 10.95
N VAL A 130 -7.27 -0.63 10.22
CA VAL A 130 -7.37 -2.02 9.74
C VAL A 130 -7.37 -3.02 10.91
N ALA A 131 -6.49 -2.85 11.90
CA ALA A 131 -6.49 -3.72 13.08
C ALA A 131 -7.82 -3.68 13.87
N ASN A 132 -8.44 -2.49 13.97
CA ASN A 132 -9.69 -2.29 14.70
C ASN A 132 -10.94 -2.73 13.92
N SER A 133 -10.84 -2.92 12.59
CA SER A 133 -11.93 -3.54 11.83
C SER A 133 -12.09 -5.03 12.18
N ARG A 134 -11.03 -5.68 12.69
CA ARG A 134 -11.02 -7.11 13.05
C ARG A 134 -11.42 -8.02 11.87
N GLY A 135 -11.10 -7.60 10.64
CA GLY A 135 -11.46 -8.34 9.42
C GLY A 135 -12.83 -7.98 8.83
N ASP A 136 -13.59 -7.09 9.45
CA ASP A 136 -14.86 -6.60 8.90
C ASP A 136 -14.57 -5.57 7.78
N VAL A 137 -14.61 -6.03 6.53
CA VAL A 137 -14.27 -5.22 5.35
C VAL A 137 -15.35 -4.21 4.99
N ASP A 138 -16.63 -4.49 5.23
CA ASP A 138 -17.72 -3.54 5.03
C ASP A 138 -17.57 -2.34 5.95
N LYS A 139 -17.36 -2.59 7.24
CA LYS A 139 -17.11 -1.54 8.23
C LYS A 139 -15.84 -0.73 7.90
N LEU A 140 -14.79 -1.42 7.46
CA LEU A 140 -13.55 -0.76 7.03
C LEU A 140 -13.82 0.15 5.82
N TRP A 141 -14.57 -0.33 4.83
CA TRP A 141 -14.91 0.42 3.63
C TRP A 141 -15.78 1.64 3.95
N GLU A 142 -16.82 1.50 4.76
CA GLU A 142 -17.64 2.64 5.23
C GLU A 142 -16.81 3.72 5.94
N GLN A 143 -15.76 3.31 6.64
CA GLN A 143 -14.85 4.25 7.29
C GLN A 143 -13.95 4.99 6.28
N LEU A 144 -13.48 4.30 5.24
CA LEU A 144 -12.51 4.82 4.30
C LEU A 144 -13.15 5.59 3.12
N ASN A 145 -14.32 5.16 2.65
CA ASN A 145 -14.97 5.67 1.45
C ASN A 145 -16.16 6.57 1.81
N LYS A 146 -15.88 7.68 2.52
CA LYS A 146 -16.85 8.70 2.91
C LYS A 146 -16.86 9.91 1.98
#